data_AF-A0A523G403-F1
#
_entry.id   AF-A0A523G403-F1
#
_cell.length_a   1.000
_cell.length_b   1.000
_cell.length_c   1.000
_cell.angle_alpha   90.00
_cell.angle_beta   90.00
_cell.angle_gamma   90.00
#
_symmetry.space_group_name_H-M   'P 1'
#
loop_
_entity.id
_entity.type
_entity.pdbx_description
1 polymer ?
#
loop_
_entity_poly.entity_id
_entity_poly.type
_entity_poly.pdbx_seq_one_letter_code
_entity_poly.pdbx_strand_id
1 'polypeptide(L)'
;MSLWSDFLNNSDRIIHKWPQYFPIYERHFGPWANKSLVFLEISVYKGGSLQMWKKYFGPHAQIVEIDIKDKCKKYQEEQVSVRIGDQSDHRFLAEVIEEFGPPDIVLDDGSHQMDHIASTFEYLYPLLSKNGVYLVEDPSHRLLGRVRWRHGQT
;
A
#
# COMPACT_ATOMS: atom_id res chain seq x y z
N MET A 1 -20.05 0.50 8.52
CA MET A 1 -20.24 -0.73 7.69
C MET A 1 -18.90 -1.45 7.66
N SER A 2 -18.89 -2.77 7.40
CA SER A 2 -17.62 -3.52 7.26
C SER A 2 -16.98 -3.21 5.89
N LEU A 3 -15.65 -3.30 5.79
CA LEU A 3 -14.92 -3.14 4.54
C LEU A 3 -15.37 -4.17 3.51
N TRP A 4 -15.68 -5.38 3.96
CA TRP A 4 -16.25 -6.44 3.14
C TRP A 4 -17.63 -6.07 2.56
N SER A 5 -18.50 -5.45 3.38
CA SER A 5 -19.79 -4.96 2.90
C SER A 5 -19.62 -3.84 1.87
N ASP A 6 -18.64 -2.95 2.06
CA ASP A 6 -18.36 -1.89 1.09
C ASP A 6 -17.86 -2.45 -0.24
N PHE A 7 -17.01 -3.47 -0.21
CA PHE A 7 -16.55 -4.18 -1.41
C PHE A 7 -17.70 -4.86 -2.16
N LEU A 8 -18.57 -5.59 -1.46
CA LEU A 8 -19.70 -6.31 -2.10
C LEU A 8 -20.74 -5.37 -2.73
N ASN A 9 -20.93 -4.19 -2.14
CA ASN A 9 -21.91 -3.20 -2.62
C ASN A 9 -21.29 -2.16 -3.57
N ASN A 10 -20.03 -2.33 -3.98
CA ASN A 10 -19.36 -1.40 -4.87
C ASN A 10 -19.97 -1.46 -6.29
N SER A 11 -20.49 -0.33 -6.75
CA SER A 11 -20.99 -0.14 -8.12
C SER A 11 -20.08 0.76 -8.97
N ASP A 12 -18.97 1.24 -8.41
CA ASP A 12 -18.05 2.18 -9.05
C ASP A 12 -16.94 1.44 -9.82
N ARG A 13 -15.68 1.84 -9.65
CA ARG A 13 -14.54 1.23 -10.34
C ARG A 13 -14.32 -0.19 -9.83
N ILE A 14 -13.78 -1.05 -10.69
CA ILE A 14 -13.49 -2.45 -10.36
C ILE A 14 -12.44 -2.51 -9.24
N ILE A 15 -12.82 -3.09 -8.11
CA ILE A 15 -11.91 -3.46 -7.02
C ILE A 15 -11.41 -4.88 -7.30
N HIS A 16 -10.10 -5.07 -7.30
CA HIS A 16 -9.47 -6.37 -7.47
C HIS A 16 -8.69 -6.72 -6.21
N LYS A 17 -9.35 -7.42 -5.28
CA LYS A 17 -8.77 -7.90 -4.02
C LYS A 17 -9.32 -9.28 -3.69
N TRP A 18 -8.51 -10.12 -3.06
CA TRP A 18 -8.97 -11.43 -2.65
C TRP A 18 -9.76 -11.39 -1.34
N PRO A 19 -10.89 -12.13 -1.21
CA PRO A 19 -11.74 -12.09 -0.01
C PRO A 19 -11.01 -12.36 1.32
N GLN A 20 -9.96 -13.17 1.32
CA GLN A 20 -9.21 -13.52 2.53
C GLN A 20 -8.44 -12.34 3.14
N TYR A 21 -8.15 -11.29 2.38
CA TYR A 21 -7.45 -10.12 2.92
C TYR A 21 -8.36 -9.20 3.73
N PHE A 22 -9.68 -9.22 3.51
CA PHE A 22 -10.59 -8.30 4.19
C PHE A 22 -10.55 -8.38 5.73
N PRO A 23 -10.60 -9.58 6.35
CA PRO A 23 -10.44 -9.69 7.80
C PRO A 23 -9.07 -9.20 8.29
N ILE A 24 -8.03 -9.31 7.46
CA ILE A 24 -6.67 -8.87 7.77
C ILE A 24 -6.61 -7.34 7.75
N TYR A 25 -7.12 -6.71 6.69
CA TYR A 25 -7.25 -5.26 6.62
C TYR A 25 -8.04 -4.71 7.80
N GLU A 26 -9.22 -5.28 8.09
CA GLU A 26 -10.05 -4.78 9.19
C GLU A 26 -9.34 -4.86 10.54
N ARG A 27 -8.61 -5.94 10.79
CA ARG A 27 -7.84 -6.12 12.01
C ARG A 27 -6.69 -5.12 12.14
N HIS A 28 -5.94 -4.88 11.07
CA HIS A 28 -4.67 -4.15 11.13
C HIS A 28 -4.81 -2.67 10.75
N PHE A 29 -5.77 -2.33 9.89
CA PHE A 29 -6.03 -0.97 9.42
C PHE A 29 -7.19 -0.31 10.17
N GLY A 30 -8.08 -1.10 10.78
CA GLY A 30 -9.22 -0.60 11.57
C GLY A 30 -8.86 0.47 12.61
N PRO A 31 -7.73 0.38 13.35
CA PRO A 31 -7.32 1.43 14.28
C PRO A 31 -7.08 2.81 13.65
N TRP A 32 -6.94 2.90 12.32
CA TRP A 32 -6.69 4.13 11.57
C TRP A 32 -7.95 4.74 10.94
N ALA A 33 -9.09 4.05 10.98
CA ALA A 33 -10.33 4.57 10.43
C ALA A 33 -10.76 5.89 11.10
N ASN A 34 -11.16 6.86 10.29
CA ASN A 34 -11.52 8.24 10.67
C ASN A 34 -10.41 9.03 11.39
N LYS A 35 -9.14 8.66 11.19
CA LYS A 35 -7.98 9.43 11.65
C LYS A 35 -7.30 10.13 10.49
N SER A 36 -6.46 11.12 10.82
CA SER A 36 -5.48 11.61 9.86
C SER A 36 -4.39 10.55 9.71
N LEU A 37 -4.19 10.07 8.48
CA LEU A 37 -3.11 9.15 8.15
C LEU A 37 -2.63 9.36 6.72
N VAL A 38 -1.41 8.91 6.44
CA VAL A 38 -0.91 8.70 5.07
C VAL A 38 -0.95 7.21 4.77
N PHE A 39 -1.83 6.79 3.85
CA PHE A 39 -1.93 5.42 3.37
C PHE A 39 -1.26 5.34 2.00
N LEU A 40 -0.22 4.52 1.89
CA LEU A 40 0.51 4.26 0.64
C LEU A 40 0.19 2.85 0.13
N GLU A 41 -0.44 2.72 -1.04
CA GLU A 41 -0.58 1.43 -1.74
C GLU A 41 0.30 1.40 -2.99
N ILE A 42 0.92 0.24 -3.23
CA ILE A 42 1.74 -0.03 -4.40
C ILE A 42 0.89 -0.87 -5.35
N SER A 43 0.59 -0.31 -6.51
CA SER A 43 -0.39 -0.75 -7.54
C SER A 43 -1.70 0.04 -7.49
N VAL A 44 -2.06 0.63 -8.64
CA VAL A 44 -3.35 1.32 -8.86
C VAL A 44 -4.30 0.46 -9.69
N TYR A 45 -3.75 -0.25 -10.67
CA TYR A 45 -4.46 -1.12 -11.61
C TYR A 45 -5.69 -0.47 -12.28
N LYS A 46 -6.90 -0.76 -11.78
CA LYS A 46 -8.19 -0.30 -12.34
C LYS A 46 -8.85 0.82 -11.54
N GLY A 47 -8.22 1.27 -10.47
CA GLY A 47 -8.67 2.44 -9.75
C GLY A 47 -9.65 2.20 -8.60
N GLY A 48 -10.03 0.95 -8.34
CA GLY A 48 -11.10 0.61 -7.39
C GLY A 48 -10.66 0.64 -5.93
N SER A 49 -9.46 0.16 -5.61
CA SER A 49 -8.93 0.14 -4.24
C SER A 49 -8.84 1.56 -3.66
N LEU A 50 -8.38 2.54 -4.45
CA LEU A 50 -8.37 3.98 -4.11
C LEU A 50 -9.67 4.45 -3.45
N GLN A 51 -10.80 4.17 -4.11
CA GLN A 51 -12.13 4.61 -3.65
C GLN A 51 -12.58 3.83 -2.42
N MET A 52 -12.25 2.54 -2.36
CA MET A 52 -12.49 1.69 -1.20
C MET A 52 -11.73 2.21 0.03
N TRP A 53 -10.43 2.50 -0.09
CA TRP A 53 -9.60 3.02 1.00
C TRP A 53 -10.03 4.41 1.43
N LYS A 54 -10.31 5.31 0.48
CA LYS A 54 -10.88 6.63 0.74
C LYS A 54 -12.15 6.55 1.59
N LYS A 55 -13.08 5.65 1.24
CA LYS A 55 -14.32 5.44 2.00
C LYS A 55 -14.05 4.83 3.37
N TYR A 56 -13.17 3.83 3.44
CA TYR A 56 -12.89 3.08 4.65
C TYR A 56 -12.18 3.92 5.73
N PHE A 57 -11.16 4.68 5.32
CA PHE A 57 -10.39 5.50 6.23
C PHE A 57 -11.05 6.85 6.55
N GLY A 58 -11.96 7.31 5.71
CA GLY A 58 -12.72 8.53 5.94
C GLY A 58 -11.99 9.80 5.48
N PRO A 59 -12.57 10.99 5.77
CA PRO A 59 -12.24 12.24 5.08
C PRO A 59 -10.88 12.85 5.43
N HIS A 60 -10.21 12.35 6.47
CA HIS A 60 -8.93 12.88 6.95
C HIS A 60 -7.72 12.09 6.45
N ALA A 61 -7.94 10.97 5.78
CA ALA A 61 -6.87 10.13 5.26
C ALA A 61 -6.32 10.70 3.96
N GLN A 62 -5.02 10.68 3.76
CA GLN A 62 -4.38 10.92 2.47
C GLN A 62 -4.06 9.58 1.83
N ILE A 63 -4.73 9.28 0.71
CA ILE A 63 -4.49 8.05 -0.05
C ILE A 63 -3.45 8.36 -1.11
N VAL A 64 -2.33 7.66 -1.07
CA VAL A 64 -1.24 7.76 -2.03
C VAL A 64 -1.11 6.40 -2.69
N GLU A 65 -1.11 6.38 -4.02
CA GLU A 65 -0.85 5.14 -4.76
C GLU A 65 0.24 5.35 -5.80
N ILE A 66 1.07 4.32 -5.97
CA ILE A 66 2.13 4.29 -6.97
C ILE A 66 1.87 3.20 -8.00
N ASP A 67 2.11 3.49 -9.28
CA ASP A 67 2.02 2.50 -10.36
C ASP A 67 3.03 2.82 -11.46
N ILE A 68 3.59 1.79 -12.09
CA ILE A 68 4.56 1.97 -13.20
C ILE A 68 3.87 2.42 -14.50
N LYS A 69 2.55 2.28 -14.61
CA LYS A 69 1.79 2.57 -15.84
C LYS A 69 1.22 3.98 -15.81
N ASP A 70 1.72 4.87 -16.68
CA ASP A 70 1.26 6.26 -16.84
C ASP A 70 -0.27 6.43 -16.87
N LYS A 71 -0.97 5.49 -17.51
CA LYS A 71 -2.44 5.51 -17.63
C LYS A 71 -3.18 5.51 -16.30
N CYS A 72 -2.52 5.10 -15.20
CA CYS A 72 -3.09 5.07 -13.86
C CYS A 72 -3.23 6.48 -13.28
N LYS A 73 -2.49 7.48 -13.77
CA LYS A 73 -2.56 8.88 -13.32
C LYS A 73 -3.96 9.46 -13.41
N LYS A 74 -4.79 8.98 -14.36
CA LYS A 74 -6.18 9.39 -14.54
C LYS A 74 -7.10 9.09 -13.34
N TYR A 75 -6.69 8.22 -12.43
CA TYR A 75 -7.46 7.85 -11.24
C TYR A 75 -7.25 8.78 -10.06
N GLN A 76 -6.32 9.74 -10.18
CA GLN A 76 -6.11 10.80 -9.19
C GLN A 76 -7.39 11.62 -9.01
N GLU A 77 -7.73 11.93 -7.76
CA GLU A 77 -8.91 12.73 -7.40
C GLU A 77 -8.70 13.40 -6.03
N GLU A 78 -9.69 14.15 -5.55
CA GLU A 78 -9.62 14.72 -4.21
C GLU A 78 -9.33 13.62 -3.16
N GLN A 79 -8.43 13.90 -2.22
CA GLN A 79 -7.93 12.98 -1.18
C GLN A 79 -7.00 11.85 -1.70
N VAL A 80 -6.90 11.68 -3.01
CA VAL A 80 -6.25 10.53 -3.65
C VAL A 80 -5.17 11.00 -4.61
N SER A 81 -3.91 10.72 -4.29
CA SER A 81 -2.76 11.08 -5.11
C SER A 81 -2.17 9.86 -5.81
N VAL A 82 -2.05 9.91 -7.14
CA VAL A 82 -1.37 8.85 -7.90
C VAL A 82 0.00 9.34 -8.35
N ARG A 83 1.07 8.59 -8.10
CA ARG A 83 2.42 8.86 -8.64
C ARG A 83 2.84 7.73 -9.56
N ILE A 84 3.58 8.08 -10.61
CA ILE A 84 3.98 7.13 -11.64
C ILE A 84 5.47 6.86 -11.50
N GLY A 85 5.81 5.60 -11.26
CA GLY A 85 7.19 5.18 -11.02
C GLY A 85 7.30 3.71 -10.65
N ASP A 86 8.52 3.23 -10.55
CA ASP A 86 8.83 1.84 -10.20
C ASP A 86 8.99 1.69 -8.68
N GLN A 87 8.33 0.70 -8.07
CA GLN A 87 8.44 0.43 -6.64
C GLN A 87 9.86 0.05 -6.19
N SER A 88 10.70 -0.41 -7.12
CA SER A 88 12.09 -0.80 -6.86
C SER A 88 13.07 0.38 -6.99
N ASP A 89 12.62 1.55 -7.48
CA ASP A 89 13.44 2.75 -7.58
C ASP A 89 13.36 3.58 -6.28
N HIS A 90 14.40 3.49 -5.47
CA HIS A 90 14.49 4.22 -4.20
C HIS A 90 14.52 5.74 -4.36
N ARG A 91 14.94 6.28 -5.52
CA ARG A 91 14.89 7.72 -5.77
C ARG A 91 13.45 8.17 -5.95
N PHE A 92 12.69 7.44 -6.75
CA PHE A 92 11.25 7.67 -6.89
C PHE A 92 10.53 7.54 -5.54
N LEU A 93 10.83 6.51 -4.76
CA LEU A 93 10.25 6.37 -3.42
C LEU A 93 10.64 7.54 -2.50
N ALA A 94 11.88 8.04 -2.59
CA ALA A 94 12.30 9.23 -1.84
C ALA A 94 11.45 10.46 -2.19
N GLU A 95 11.19 10.70 -3.48
CA GLU A 95 10.33 11.81 -3.94
C GLU A 95 8.91 11.69 -3.39
N VAL A 96 8.35 10.47 -3.37
CA VAL A 96 7.02 10.20 -2.78
C VAL A 96 7.01 10.49 -1.27
N ILE A 97 8.04 10.04 -0.54
CA ILE A 97 8.14 10.30 0.91
C ILE A 97 8.38 11.79 1.20
N GLU A 98 9.16 12.50 0.39
CA GLU A 98 9.38 13.94 0.54
C GLU A 98 8.08 14.72 0.33
N GLU A 99 7.26 14.30 -0.64
CA GLU A 99 6.01 14.97 -0.96
C GLU A 99 4.90 14.73 0.09
N PHE A 100 4.75 13.49 0.57
CA PHE A 100 3.62 13.11 1.43
C PHE A 100 3.98 12.90 2.90
N GLY A 101 5.28 12.83 3.21
CA GLY A 101 5.78 12.47 4.53
C GLY A 101 5.77 10.96 4.80
N PRO A 102 6.17 10.58 6.03
CA PRO A 102 6.19 9.19 6.49
C PRO A 102 4.81 8.52 6.38
N PRO A 103 4.68 7.36 5.72
CA PRO A 103 3.42 6.63 5.66
C PRO A 103 3.09 6.00 7.02
N ASP A 104 1.80 5.98 7.37
CA ASP A 104 1.29 5.22 8.49
C ASP A 104 0.99 3.78 8.11
N ILE A 105 0.59 3.56 6.85
CA ILE A 105 0.35 2.24 6.32
C ILE A 105 0.96 2.16 4.93
N VAL A 106 1.71 1.09 4.68
CA VAL A 106 2.14 0.68 3.36
C VAL A 106 1.48 -0.65 3.01
N LEU A 107 0.82 -0.70 1.86
CA LEU A 107 0.25 -1.91 1.26
C LEU A 107 0.98 -2.23 -0.04
N ASP A 108 1.82 -3.26 -0.03
CA ASP A 108 2.58 -3.72 -1.20
C ASP A 108 1.79 -4.80 -1.96
N ASP A 109 0.98 -4.36 -2.92
CA ASP A 109 0.23 -5.19 -3.88
C ASP A 109 0.78 -5.01 -5.30
N GLY A 110 2.10 -4.78 -5.39
CA GLY A 110 2.77 -4.33 -6.60
C GLY A 110 3.08 -5.45 -7.59
N SER A 111 4.36 -5.65 -7.88
CA SER A 111 4.81 -6.58 -8.93
C SER A 111 4.76 -8.06 -8.54
N HIS A 112 4.60 -8.37 -7.24
CA HIS A 112 4.70 -9.71 -6.64
C HIS A 112 6.06 -10.41 -6.82
N GLN A 113 7.06 -9.70 -7.34
CA GLN A 113 8.43 -10.19 -7.46
C GLN A 113 9.15 -10.03 -6.11
N MET A 114 9.76 -11.11 -5.61
CA MET A 114 10.38 -11.11 -4.28
C MET A 114 11.49 -10.07 -4.13
N ASP A 115 12.29 -9.85 -5.17
CA ASP A 115 13.36 -8.85 -5.14
C ASP A 115 12.80 -7.42 -5.07
N HIS A 116 11.67 -7.15 -5.73
CA HIS A 116 11.00 -5.86 -5.66
C HIS A 116 10.39 -5.66 -4.27
N ILE A 117 9.65 -6.66 -3.75
CA ILE A 117 9.08 -6.60 -2.39
C ILE A 117 10.18 -6.39 -1.35
N ALA A 118 11.28 -7.14 -1.42
CA ALA A 118 12.40 -7.00 -0.49
C ALA A 118 13.04 -5.61 -0.58
N SER A 119 13.32 -5.13 -1.80
CA SER A 119 13.88 -3.80 -2.04
C SER A 119 12.99 -2.68 -1.49
N THR A 120 11.69 -2.77 -1.76
CA THR A 120 10.70 -1.79 -1.30
C THR A 120 10.52 -1.84 0.21
N PHE A 121 10.44 -3.03 0.81
CA PHE A 121 10.33 -3.21 2.26
C PHE A 121 11.55 -2.67 3.00
N GLU A 122 12.76 -3.03 2.56
CA GLU A 122 14.01 -2.55 3.17
C GLU A 122 14.11 -1.03 3.15
N TYR A 123 13.56 -0.38 2.11
CA TYR A 123 13.54 1.07 1.98
C TYR A 123 12.44 1.76 2.79
N LEU A 124 11.18 1.32 2.66
CA LEU A 124 10.02 2.01 3.25
C LEU A 124 9.77 1.65 4.71
N TYR A 125 10.07 0.43 5.14
CA TYR A 125 9.76 -0.01 6.51
C TYR A 125 10.42 0.86 7.60
N PRO A 126 11.71 1.26 7.48
CA PRO A 126 12.34 2.17 8.44
C PRO A 126 11.76 3.60 8.43
N LEU A 127 11.04 3.98 7.38
CA LEU A 127 10.45 5.31 7.18
C LEU A 127 8.98 5.39 7.63
N LEU A 128 8.38 4.26 8.03
CA LEU A 128 7.02 4.23 8.58
C LEU A 128 6.91 5.08 9.85
N SER A 129 5.71 5.58 10.11
CA SER A 129 5.39 6.18 11.41
C SER A 129 5.58 5.18 12.54
N LYS A 130 5.74 5.66 13.78
CA LYS A 130 6.09 4.84 14.96
C LYS A 130 5.18 3.62 15.18
N ASN A 131 3.92 3.71 14.79
CA ASN A 131 2.93 2.64 14.92
C ASN A 131 2.48 2.11 13.54
N GLY A 132 3.28 2.38 12.52
CA GLY A 132 2.91 2.11 11.14
C GLY A 132 2.87 0.63 10.82
N VAL A 133 2.15 0.29 9.76
CA VAL A 133 1.95 -1.08 9.29
C VAL A 133 2.48 -1.23 7.88
N TYR A 134 3.31 -2.24 7.64
CA TYR A 134 3.63 -2.71 6.29
C TYR A 134 2.91 -4.04 6.07
N LEU A 135 2.11 -4.14 5.02
CA LEU A 135 1.42 -5.35 4.61
C LEU A 135 1.80 -5.69 3.17
N VAL A 136 2.14 -6.95 2.91
CA VAL A 136 2.43 -7.47 1.56
C VAL A 136 1.28 -8.35 1.10
N GLU A 137 0.84 -8.16 -0.12
CA GLU A 137 -0.12 -9.03 -0.81
C GLU A 137 0.57 -9.93 -1.84
N ASP A 138 0.05 -11.16 -1.91
CA ASP A 138 0.40 -12.18 -2.89
C ASP A 138 1.93 -12.38 -3.07
N PRO A 139 2.72 -12.53 -1.99
CA PRO A 139 4.15 -12.80 -2.13
C PRO A 139 4.35 -14.14 -2.85
N SER A 140 5.12 -14.12 -3.93
CA SER A 140 5.35 -15.33 -4.73
C SER A 140 6.15 -16.39 -3.95
N HIS A 141 5.86 -17.66 -4.17
CA HIS A 141 6.54 -18.79 -3.51
C HIS A 141 8.04 -18.96 -3.86
N ARG A 142 8.63 -18.11 -4.72
CA ARG A 142 10.05 -18.22 -5.11
C ARG A 142 10.95 -17.52 -4.10
N LEU A 143 11.23 -18.20 -3.00
CA LEU A 143 12.41 -17.90 -2.17
C LEU A 143 13.68 -18.24 -2.95
N LEU A 144 14.31 -17.26 -3.59
CA LEU A 144 15.67 -17.36 -4.12
C LEU A 144 16.56 -16.32 -3.45
N GLY A 145 17.06 -16.62 -2.25
CA GLY A 145 18.06 -15.77 -1.60
C GLY A 145 18.38 -16.22 -0.18
N ARG A 146 19.66 -16.49 0.09
CA ARG A 146 20.15 -17.04 1.37
C ARG A 146 19.86 -16.09 2.54
N VAL A 147 19.09 -16.55 3.52
CA VAL A 147 19.04 -15.93 4.85
C VAL A 147 20.42 -16.03 5.50
N ARG A 148 21.17 -14.92 5.57
CA ARG A 148 22.31 -14.79 6.47
C ARG A 148 21.79 -14.31 7.82
N TRP A 149 21.64 -15.24 8.76
CA TRP A 149 21.48 -14.89 10.17
C TRP A 149 22.75 -14.18 10.65
N ARG A 150 22.66 -12.89 10.97
CA ARG A 150 23.65 -12.26 11.86
C ARG A 150 23.29 -12.69 13.29
N HIS A 151 23.91 -13.78 13.76
CA HIS A 151 23.99 -13.99 15.19
C HIS A 151 24.89 -12.89 15.75
N GLY A 152 24.30 -11.99 16.56
CA GLY A 152 25.07 -11.08 17.38
C GLY A 152 25.98 -11.91 18.28
N GLN A 153 27.29 -11.72 18.15
CA GLN A 153 28.23 -12.15 19.16
C GLN A 153 28.12 -11.18 20.33
N THR A 154 27.61 -11.67 21.46
CA THR A 154 28.00 -11.16 22.79
C THR A 154 29.38 -11.71 23.14
#